data_AF-A0A930MSV2-F1
#
_entry.id   AF-A0A930MSV2-F1
#
_cell.length_a   1.000
_cell.length_b   1.000
_cell.length_c   1.000
_cell.angle_alpha   90.00
_cell.angle_beta   90.00
_cell.angle_gamma   90.00
#
_symmetry.space_group_name_H-M   'P 1'
#
loop_
_entity.id
_entity.type
_entity.pdbx_description
1 polymer ?
#
loop_
_entity_poly.entity_id
_entity_poly.type
_entity_poly.pdbx_seq_one_letter_code
_entity_poly.pdbx_strand_id
1 'polypeptide(L)' 'LNRAMYEKYEADVIVTKNSGTVGGTDAKFQAAEDLGLPVVVIDRPVLSYPHLAHTAEEVLTFVADIYDRK' A
#
# COMPACT_ATOMS: atom_id res chain seq x y z
N LEU A 1 11.44 -12.89 3.32
CA LEU A 1 10.05 -13.38 3.11
C LEU A 1 9.64 -13.30 1.64
N ASN A 2 9.63 -12.11 1.03
CA ASN A 2 9.19 -11.92 -0.36
C ASN A 2 9.94 -12.82 -1.36
N ARG A 3 11.29 -12.86 -1.31
CA ARG A 3 12.12 -13.72 -2.18
C ARG A 3 11.68 -15.19 -2.14
N ALA A 4 11.54 -15.75 -0.94
CA ALA A 4 11.09 -17.14 -0.76
C ALA A 4 9.67 -17.38 -1.28
N MET A 5 8.78 -16.38 -1.21
CA MET A 5 7.46 -16.49 -1.84
C MET A 5 7.57 -16.50 -3.36
N TYR A 6 8.37 -15.60 -3.94
CA TYR A 6 8.54 -15.49 -5.39
C TYR A 6 9.15 -16.77 -5.97
N GLU A 7 10.18 -17.32 -5.33
CA GLU A 7 10.79 -18.60 -5.71
C GLU A 7 9.81 -19.77 -5.55
N LYS A 8 9.10 -19.86 -4.42
CA LYS A 8 8.15 -20.96 -4.15
C LYS A 8 7.03 -21.06 -5.18
N TYR A 9 6.56 -19.92 -5.66
CA TYR A 9 5.46 -19.85 -6.62
C TYR A 9 5.93 -19.68 -8.07
N GLU A 10 7.25 -19.75 -8.32
CA GLU A 10 7.83 -19.60 -9.66
C GLU A 10 7.29 -18.35 -10.37
N ALA A 11 7.25 -17.23 -9.64
CA ALA A 11 6.62 -16.02 -10.14
C ALA A 11 7.43 -15.42 -11.31
N ASP A 12 6.80 -15.23 -12.46
CA ASP A 12 7.42 -14.57 -13.62
C ASP A 12 7.35 -13.03 -13.58
N VAL A 13 6.41 -12.48 -12.80
CA VAL A 13 6.16 -11.03 -12.69
C VAL A 13 5.56 -10.70 -11.33
N ILE A 14 5.94 -9.54 -10.78
CA ILE A 14 5.36 -9.01 -9.55
C ILE A 14 4.43 -7.85 -9.88
N VAL A 15 3.15 -7.98 -9.56
CA VAL A 15 2.16 -6.90 -9.69
C VAL A 15 1.83 -6.37 -8.31
N THR A 16 1.99 -5.07 -8.06
CA THR A 16 1.73 -4.49 -6.74
C THR A 16 1.16 -3.08 -6.80
N LYS A 17 0.41 -2.69 -5.77
CA LYS A 17 -0.09 -1.32 -5.63
C LYS A 17 1.00 -0.43 -5.05
N ASN A 18 1.05 0.83 -5.45
CA ASN A 18 1.86 1.85 -4.80
C ASN A 18 1.34 2.14 -3.38
N SER A 19 1.86 1.39 -2.39
CA SER A 19 1.47 1.47 -0.97
C SER A 19 2.28 2.46 -0.15
N GLY A 20 3.27 3.14 -0.74
CA GLY A 20 4.22 3.99 -0.02
C GLY A 20 5.20 3.20 0.87
N THR A 21 6.03 3.93 1.62
CA THR A 21 7.18 3.39 2.39
C THR A 21 6.77 2.45 3.52
N VAL A 22 5.68 2.76 4.22
CA VAL A 22 5.17 1.93 5.33
C VAL A 22 4.68 0.55 4.84
N GLY A 23 4.26 0.45 3.57
CA GLY A 23 3.71 -0.79 2.99
C GLY A 23 4.73 -1.89 2.68
N GLY A 24 6.00 -1.71 3.10
CA GLY A 24 7.09 -2.65 2.82
C GLY A 24 7.38 -2.78 1.32
N THR A 25 7.15 -1.69 0.57
CA THR A 25 7.36 -1.64 -0.89
C THR A 25 8.81 -1.96 -1.24
N ASP A 26 9.75 -1.40 -0.50
CA ASP A 26 11.20 -1.58 -0.73
C ASP A 26 11.62 -3.04 -0.61
N ALA A 27 11.10 -3.76 0.39
CA ALA A 27 11.40 -5.17 0.59
C ALA A 27 10.81 -6.09 -0.49
N LYS A 28 9.76 -5.65 -1.20
CA LYS A 28 9.19 -6.39 -2.35
C LYS A 28 10.03 -6.14 -3.59
N PHE A 29 10.43 -4.90 -3.82
CA PHE A 29 11.22 -4.51 -4.98
C PHE A 29 12.61 -5.10 -4.92
N GLN A 30 13.28 -5.04 -3.76
CA GLN A 30 14.61 -5.67 -3.61
C GLN A 30 14.54 -7.17 -3.90
N ALA A 31 13.52 -7.87 -3.38
CA ALA A 31 13.37 -9.30 -3.63
C ALA A 31 13.05 -9.64 -5.10
N ALA A 32 12.37 -8.75 -5.82
CA ALA A 32 12.12 -8.91 -7.24
C ALA A 32 13.39 -8.63 -8.06
N GLU A 33 14.13 -7.58 -7.71
CA GLU A 33 15.42 -7.23 -8.32
C GLU A 33 16.44 -8.36 -8.13
N ASP A 34 16.56 -8.90 -6.92
CA ASP A 34 17.46 -10.02 -6.59
C ASP A 34 17.17 -11.29 -7.42
N LEU A 35 15.92 -11.44 -7.91
CA LEU A 35 15.48 -12.57 -8.73
C LEU A 35 15.37 -12.22 -10.22
N GLY A 36 15.68 -10.99 -10.62
CA GLY A 36 15.54 -10.51 -12.00
C GLY A 36 14.09 -10.46 -12.49
N LEU A 37 13.12 -10.33 -11.58
CA LEU A 37 11.70 -10.35 -11.91
C LEU A 37 11.21 -8.94 -12.29
N PRO A 38 10.49 -8.77 -13.41
CA PRO A 38 9.85 -7.51 -13.74
C PRO A 38 8.77 -7.16 -12.69
N VAL A 39 8.65 -5.87 -12.40
CA VAL A 39 7.67 -5.33 -11.45
C VAL A 39 6.72 -4.36 -12.16
N VAL A 40 5.41 -4.61 -12.02
CA VAL A 40 4.34 -3.72 -12.47
C VAL A 40 3.73 -3.04 -11.25
N VAL A 41 3.86 -1.71 -11.19
CA VAL A 41 3.31 -0.90 -10.10
C VAL A 41 2.00 -0.26 -10.55
N ILE A 42 0.94 -0.49 -9.80
CA ILE A 42 -0.37 0.13 -10.00
C ILE A 42 -0.41 1.40 -9.15
N ASP A 43 -0.50 2.55 -9.81
CA ASP A 43 -0.61 3.85 -9.14
C ASP A 43 -1.94 4.02 -8.42
N ARG A 44 -1.93 4.92 -7.42
CA ARG A 44 -3.14 5.27 -6.67
C ARG A 44 -4.04 6.15 -7.56
N PRO A 45 -5.30 5.74 -7.82
CA PRO A 45 -6.21 6.60 -8.57
C PRO A 45 -6.52 7.86 -7.77
N VAL A 46 -6.72 8.99 -8.47
CA VAL A 46 -7.23 10.22 -7.88
C VAL A 46 -8.73 10.04 -7.66
N LEU A 47 -9.14 9.99 -6.40
CA LEU A 47 -10.54 9.81 -6.00
C LEU A 47 -10.97 10.99 -5.13
N SER A 48 -12.22 11.42 -5.29
CA SER A 48 -12.83 12.40 -4.40
C SER A 48 -13.28 11.70 -3.12
N TYR A 49 -12.52 11.88 -2.04
CA TYR A 49 -12.87 11.39 -0.71
C TYR A 49 -13.60 12.51 0.06
N PRO A 50 -14.92 12.41 0.31
CA PRO A 50 -15.66 13.46 1.02
C PRO A 50 -15.18 13.69 2.45
N HIS A 51 -14.60 12.65 3.04
CA HIS A 51 -14.02 12.66 4.38
C HIS A 51 -12.63 12.05 4.28
N LEU A 52 -11.60 12.90 4.30
CA LEU A 52 -10.20 12.53 4.19
C LEU A 52 -9.48 13.00 5.46
N ALA A 53 -8.69 12.10 6.05
CA ALA A 53 -7.83 12.39 7.18
C ALA A 53 -6.41 11.90 6.88
N HIS A 54 -5.43 12.72 7.22
CA HIS A 54 -4.00 12.46 7.10
C HIS A 54 -3.35 12.19 8.46
N THR A 55 -4.04 12.52 9.55
CA THR A 55 -3.56 12.36 10.93
C THR A 55 -4.58 11.61 11.79
N ALA A 56 -4.13 11.03 12.90
CA ALA A 56 -5.03 10.36 13.84
C ALA A 56 -5.96 11.38 14.52
N GLU A 57 -5.49 12.59 14.76
CA GLU A 57 -6.22 13.71 15.35
C GLU A 57 -7.38 14.17 14.46
N GLU A 58 -7.17 14.25 13.13
CA GLU A 58 -8.23 14.52 12.17
C GLU A 58 -9.33 13.43 12.20
N VAL A 59 -8.93 12.16 12.36
CA VAL A 59 -9.88 11.05 12.52
C VAL A 59 -10.69 11.22 13.81
N LEU A 60 -10.04 11.52 14.94
CA LEU A 60 -10.72 11.71 16.22
C LEU A 60 -11.72 12.87 16.18
N THR A 61 -11.34 13.98 15.53
CA THR A 61 -12.21 15.16 15.36
C THR A 61 -13.46 14.81 14.54
N PHE A 62 -13.28 14.13 13.40
CA PHE A 62 -14.39 13.69 12.56
C PHE A 62 -15.35 12.74 13.30
N VAL A 63 -14.80 11.82 14.10
CA VAL A 63 -15.59 10.88 14.89
C VAL A 63 -16.40 11.64 15.95
N ALA A 64 -15.79 12.58 16.70
CA ALA A 64 -16.49 13.39 17.70
C ALA A 64 -17.65 14.19 17.08
N ASP A 65 -17.42 14.87 15.95
CA ASP A 65 -18.44 15.61 15.21
C ASP A 65 -19.64 14.73 14.79
N ILE A 66 -19.43 13.44 14.50
CA ILE A 66 -20.53 12.50 14.22
C ILE A 66 -21.28 12.14 15.50
N TYR A 67 -20.58 11.93 16.61
CA TYR A 67 -21.20 11.57 17.89
C TYR A 67 -22.05 12.69 18.48
N ASP A 68 -21.59 13.95 18.42
CA ASP A 68 -22.28 15.11 19.00
C ASP A 68 -23.50 15.56 18.18
N ARG A 69 -23.63 15.10 16.94
CA ARG A 69 -24.80 15.35 16.07
C ARG A 69 -25.97 14.37 16.28
N LYS A 70 -25.80 13.36 17.15
CA LYS A 70 -26.88 12.46 17.57
C LYS A 70 -27.59 12.99 18.81
#